data_AF-A0AAE0T7B0-F1
#
_entry.id   AF-A0AAE0T7B0-F1
#
_cell.length_a   1.000
_cell.length_b   1.000
_cell.length_c   1.000
_cell.angle_alpha   90.00
_cell.angle_beta   90.00
_cell.angle_gamma   90.00
#
_symmetry.space_group_name_H-M   'P 1'
#
loop_
_entity.id
_entity.type
_entity.pdbx_description
1 polymer ?
#
loop_
_entity_poly.entity_id
_entity_poly.type
_entity_poly.pdbx_seq_one_letter_code
_entity_poly.pdbx_strand_id
1 'polypeptide(L)'
;MDGCYGAKPNGNGAKPNGYGAKPNGNGAKPNGNGAKPNGNGAKPNGNGAKPNGNGAKPNGYGAKPNGYGAKPNGYGAKPNGYGAKPNGYGAKPNGNGAKPNGYGAKPNGYGAKPNGYGAKPNGYGAKPNGNGAKPNGYGAKPNGYELKPNGYELKPIYISMLLCG
;
A
#
# COMPACT_ATOMS: atom_id res chain seq x y z
N MET A 1 28.10 -22.41 8.29
CA MET A 1 27.24 -21.67 7.33
C MET A 1 25.80 -21.90 7.77
N ASP A 2 25.40 -21.29 8.89
CA ASP A 2 24.11 -21.54 9.55
C ASP A 2 23.03 -20.66 8.92
N GLY A 3 22.69 -20.96 7.67
CA GLY A 3 21.46 -20.47 7.08
C GLY A 3 20.29 -21.22 7.73
N CYS A 4 19.78 -20.73 8.86
CA CYS A 4 18.58 -21.29 9.48
C CYS A 4 17.40 -21.20 8.51
N TYR A 5 17.10 -22.28 7.80
CA TYR A 5 15.93 -22.39 6.95
C TYR A 5 14.67 -22.48 7.82
N GLY A 6 13.73 -21.57 7.61
CA GLY A 6 12.36 -21.73 8.10
C GLY A 6 12.15 -21.57 9.62
N ALA A 7 12.98 -20.80 10.32
CA ALA A 7 12.83 -20.55 11.76
C ALA A 7 11.42 -20.04 12.12
N LYS A 8 10.77 -20.66 13.13
CA LYS A 8 9.41 -20.32 13.60
C LYS A 8 9.36 -19.97 15.10
N PRO A 9 10.13 -18.96 15.56
CA PRO A 9 10.08 -18.57 16.96
C PRO A 9 8.71 -17.93 17.31
N ASN A 10 8.15 -18.29 18.45
CA ASN A 10 6.98 -17.64 19.02
C ASN A 10 7.42 -16.64 20.09
N GLY A 11 6.72 -15.51 20.19
CA GLY A 11 6.92 -14.53 21.26
C GLY A 11 7.23 -13.13 20.76
N ASN A 12 7.35 -12.21 21.72
CA ASN A 12 7.61 -10.80 21.44
C ASN A 12 9.06 -10.59 20.99
N GLY A 13 9.25 -9.83 19.91
CA GLY A 13 10.56 -9.36 19.49
C GLY A 13 11.45 -10.39 18.80
N ALA A 14 10.90 -11.49 18.29
CA ALA A 14 11.69 -12.53 17.61
C ALA A 14 12.50 -11.98 16.40
N LYS A 15 13.78 -12.35 16.31
CA LYS A 15 14.73 -11.90 15.27
C LYS A 15 15.39 -13.06 14.51
N PRO A 16 14.63 -13.96 13.87
CA PRO A 16 15.25 -15.04 13.12
C PRO A 16 15.93 -14.50 11.85
N ASN A 17 17.11 -15.02 11.54
CA ASN A 17 17.83 -14.73 10.31
C ASN A 17 17.72 -15.92 9.35
N GLY A 18 17.67 -15.64 8.04
CA GLY A 18 17.70 -16.66 7.00
C GLY A 18 16.46 -16.71 6.12
N TYR A 19 16.36 -17.79 5.34
CA TYR A 19 15.31 -17.97 4.34
C TYR A 19 14.01 -18.46 4.99
N GLY A 20 12.90 -17.81 4.66
CA GLY A 20 11.56 -18.31 4.96
C GLY A 20 11.15 -18.27 6.44
N ALA A 21 11.78 -17.42 7.26
CA ALA A 21 11.43 -17.29 8.68
C ALA A 21 9.96 -16.90 8.89
N LYS A 22 9.29 -17.56 9.85
CA LYS A 22 7.86 -17.37 10.18
C LYS A 22 7.66 -17.14 11.69
N PRO A 23 8.21 -16.06 12.26
CA PRO A 23 7.98 -15.76 13.67
C PRO A 23 6.51 -15.39 13.91
N ASN A 24 5.96 -15.78 15.06
CA ASN A 24 4.61 -15.40 15.49
C ASN A 24 4.67 -14.60 16.79
N GLY A 25 4.08 -13.42 16.82
CA GLY A 25 4.08 -12.53 17.98
C GLY A 25 4.34 -11.06 17.62
N ASN A 26 4.35 -10.20 18.64
CA ASN A 26 4.48 -8.77 18.43
C ASN A 26 5.94 -8.37 18.18
N GLY A 27 6.17 -7.44 17.25
CA GLY A 27 7.47 -6.80 17.04
C GLY A 27 8.53 -7.68 16.39
N ALA A 28 8.14 -8.76 15.70
CA ALA A 28 9.08 -9.64 15.00
C ALA A 28 9.91 -8.89 13.93
N LYS A 29 11.22 -9.14 13.88
CA LYS A 29 12.17 -8.49 12.95
C LYS A 29 13.02 -9.55 12.23
N PRO A 30 12.42 -10.43 11.42
CA PRO A 30 13.19 -11.41 10.67
C PRO A 30 14.05 -10.72 9.60
N ASN A 31 15.26 -11.21 9.37
CA ASN A 31 16.16 -10.73 8.32
C ASN A 31 16.43 -11.85 7.30
N GLY A 32 16.14 -11.59 6.03
CA GLY A 32 16.35 -12.55 4.94
C GLY A 32 15.17 -12.65 3.97
N ASN A 33 15.29 -13.57 3.03
CA ASN A 33 14.32 -13.70 1.94
C ASN A 33 13.09 -14.52 2.36
N GLY A 34 11.91 -14.07 1.95
CA GLY A 34 10.65 -14.81 2.09
C GLY A 34 10.08 -14.84 3.52
N ALA A 35 10.47 -13.92 4.39
CA ALA A 35 9.97 -13.85 5.76
C ALA A 35 8.44 -13.64 5.82
N LYS A 36 7.75 -14.39 6.68
CA LYS A 36 6.29 -14.33 6.88
C LYS A 36 5.95 -14.19 8.37
N PRO A 37 6.31 -13.07 9.01
CA PRO A 37 5.95 -12.85 10.41
C PRO A 37 4.43 -12.67 10.56
N ASN A 38 3.85 -13.20 11.64
CA ASN A 38 2.44 -12.99 11.99
C ASN A 38 2.36 -12.24 13.33
N GLY A 39 1.57 -11.17 13.41
CA GLY A 39 1.39 -10.35 14.61
C GLY A 39 1.59 -8.85 14.38
N ASN A 40 1.52 -8.09 15.48
CA ASN A 40 1.55 -6.63 15.40
C ASN A 40 2.99 -6.10 15.31
N GLY A 41 3.22 -5.06 14.51
CA GLY A 41 4.47 -4.31 14.48
C GLY A 41 5.64 -5.05 13.83
N ALA A 42 5.38 -6.04 12.97
CA ALA A 42 6.43 -6.79 12.27
C ALA A 42 7.28 -5.89 11.35
N LYS A 43 8.60 -6.05 11.39
CA LYS A 43 9.58 -5.28 10.58
C LYS A 43 10.56 -6.23 9.88
N PRO A 44 10.09 -7.07 8.93
CA PRO A 44 10.99 -7.95 8.19
C PRO A 44 11.89 -7.12 7.26
N ASN A 45 13.15 -7.52 7.11
CA ASN A 45 14.09 -6.93 6.15
C ASN A 45 14.50 -8.00 5.13
N GLY A 46 14.44 -7.68 3.82
CA GLY A 46 14.83 -8.58 2.74
C GLY A 46 13.76 -8.74 1.65
N ASN A 47 13.99 -9.68 0.74
CA ASN A 47 13.14 -9.83 -0.44
C ASN A 47 11.90 -10.69 -0.16
N GLY A 48 10.75 -10.32 -0.72
CA GLY A 48 9.54 -11.14 -0.72
C GLY A 48 8.88 -11.29 0.66
N ALA A 49 9.07 -10.34 1.57
CA ALA A 49 8.46 -10.36 2.90
C ALA A 49 6.93 -10.28 2.82
N LYS A 50 6.22 -11.13 3.57
CA LYS A 50 4.75 -11.19 3.64
C LYS A 50 4.26 -11.15 5.09
N PRO A 51 4.47 -10.04 5.82
CA PRO A 51 3.98 -9.92 7.19
C PRO A 51 2.44 -9.87 7.21
N ASN A 52 1.82 -10.49 8.22
CA ASN A 52 0.37 -10.40 8.46
C ASN A 52 0.12 -9.78 9.85
N GLY A 53 -0.77 -8.79 9.92
CA GLY A 53 -1.13 -8.11 11.16
C GLY A 53 -1.03 -6.58 11.09
N ASN A 54 -1.15 -5.92 12.24
CA ASN A 54 -1.22 -4.46 12.30
C ASN A 54 0.16 -3.82 12.31
N GLY A 55 0.33 -2.69 11.61
CA GLY A 55 1.53 -1.86 11.69
C GLY A 55 2.80 -2.48 11.09
N ALA A 56 2.65 -3.39 10.12
CA ALA A 56 3.78 -4.01 9.45
C ALA A 56 4.63 -2.99 8.67
N LYS A 57 5.95 -3.05 8.81
CA LYS A 57 6.92 -2.16 8.12
C LYS A 57 8.03 -2.98 7.44
N PRO A 58 7.71 -3.79 6.42
CA PRO A 58 8.72 -4.55 5.69
C PRO A 58 9.63 -3.61 4.89
N ASN A 59 10.91 -3.92 4.79
CA ASN A 59 11.87 -3.22 3.94
C ASN A 59 12.48 -4.18 2.91
N GLY A 60 12.53 -3.77 1.64
CA GLY A 60 13.15 -4.54 0.56
C GLY A 60 12.25 -4.71 -0.67
N TYR A 61 12.59 -5.69 -1.51
CA TYR A 61 11.92 -5.93 -2.78
C TYR A 61 10.68 -6.82 -2.62
N GLY A 62 9.57 -6.46 -3.28
CA GLY A 62 8.40 -7.32 -3.42
C GLY A 62 7.62 -7.60 -2.13
N ALA A 63 7.65 -6.68 -1.17
CA ALA A 63 6.92 -6.80 0.09
C ALA A 63 5.39 -6.86 -0.13
N LYS A 64 4.71 -7.81 0.53
CA LYS A 64 3.24 -7.99 0.45
C LYS A 64 2.63 -8.07 1.86
N PRO A 65 2.67 -6.98 2.65
CA PRO A 65 2.06 -6.98 3.97
C PRO A 65 0.52 -7.05 3.86
N ASN A 66 -0.12 -7.75 4.79
CA ASN A 66 -1.58 -7.79 4.92
C ASN A 66 -2.00 -7.27 6.29
N GLY A 67 -3.00 -6.38 6.36
CA GLY A 67 -3.56 -5.86 7.60
C GLY A 67 -3.65 -4.33 7.64
N TYR A 68 -3.77 -3.79 8.86
CA TYR A 68 -3.97 -2.36 9.09
C TYR A 68 -2.63 -1.61 9.17
N GLY A 69 -2.53 -0.44 8.54
CA GLY A 69 -1.44 0.51 8.74
C GLY A 69 -0.08 0.03 8.20
N ALA A 70 -0.07 -0.78 7.15
CA ALA A 70 1.17 -1.27 6.54
C ALA A 70 2.00 -0.14 5.91
N LYS A 71 3.31 -0.10 6.19
CA LYS A 71 4.25 0.90 5.65
C LYS A 71 5.48 0.21 5.02
N PRO A 72 5.30 -0.53 3.91
CA PRO A 72 6.42 -1.17 3.23
C PRO A 72 7.34 -0.11 2.59
N ASN A 73 8.64 -0.32 2.60
CA ASN A 73 9.62 0.50 1.88
C ASN A 73 10.38 -0.34 0.85
N GLY A 74 10.55 0.18 -0.36
CA GLY A 74 11.31 -0.46 -1.44
C GLY A 74 10.52 -0.64 -2.74
N TYR A 75 10.96 -1.60 -3.55
CA TYR A 75 10.45 -1.81 -4.90
C TYR A 75 9.30 -2.82 -4.92
N GLY A 76 8.24 -2.53 -5.67
CA GLY A 76 7.17 -3.48 -5.98
C GLY A 76 6.30 -3.89 -4.78
N ALA A 77 6.15 -3.00 -3.79
CA ALA A 77 5.33 -3.25 -2.62
C ALA A 77 3.84 -3.40 -2.98
N LYS A 78 3.18 -4.44 -2.46
CA LYS A 78 1.74 -4.72 -2.66
C LYS A 78 1.03 -4.93 -1.31
N PRO A 79 0.90 -3.87 -0.49
CA PRO A 79 0.18 -3.99 0.77
C PRO A 79 -1.32 -4.20 0.52
N ASN A 80 -1.98 -5.01 1.34
CA ASN A 80 -3.44 -5.18 1.33
C ASN A 80 -4.02 -4.79 2.69
N GLY A 81 -5.10 -4.03 2.69
CA GLY A 81 -5.83 -3.61 3.88
C GLY A 81 -5.95 -2.09 4.03
N TYR A 82 -6.21 -1.64 5.26
CA TYR A 82 -6.55 -0.25 5.55
C TYR A 82 -5.30 0.60 5.84
N GLY A 83 -5.27 1.83 5.32
CA GLY A 83 -4.27 2.83 5.68
C GLY A 83 -2.84 2.51 5.24
N ALA A 84 -2.68 1.78 4.13
CA ALA A 84 -1.37 1.43 3.60
C ALA A 84 -0.59 2.67 3.10
N LYS A 85 0.68 2.80 3.50
CA LYS A 85 1.57 3.90 3.09
C LYS A 85 2.89 3.34 2.54
N PRO A 86 2.87 2.67 1.37
CA PRO A 86 4.10 2.17 0.76
C PRO A 86 4.97 3.33 0.26
N ASN A 87 6.28 3.21 0.37
CA ASN A 87 7.25 4.15 -0.19
C ASN A 87 8.17 3.43 -1.18
N GLY A 88 8.42 4.04 -2.35
CA GLY A 88 9.33 3.53 -3.37
C GLY A 88 8.68 3.36 -4.74
N TYR A 89 9.26 2.46 -5.55
CA TYR A 89 8.87 2.28 -6.96
C TYR A 89 7.82 1.19 -7.13
N GLY A 90 6.81 1.45 -7.98
CA GLY A 90 5.86 0.43 -8.43
C GLY A 90 4.92 -0.10 -7.34
N ALA A 91 4.60 0.73 -6.34
CA ALA A 91 3.70 0.36 -5.26
C ALA A 91 2.26 0.11 -5.77
N LYS A 92 1.64 -1.00 -5.35
CA LYS A 92 0.26 -1.37 -5.70
C LYS A 92 -0.55 -1.71 -4.45
N PRO A 93 -0.84 -0.72 -3.58
CA PRO A 93 -1.67 -0.95 -2.40
C PRO A 93 -3.12 -1.25 -2.80
N ASN A 94 -3.77 -2.17 -2.10
CA ASN A 94 -5.20 -2.46 -2.23
C ASN A 94 -5.92 -2.23 -0.89
N GLY A 95 -7.05 -1.53 -0.92
CA GLY A 95 -7.88 -1.25 0.24
C GLY A 95 -8.10 0.25 0.48
N ASN A 96 -8.59 0.60 1.67
CA ASN A 96 -9.06 1.96 1.95
C ASN A 96 -7.94 2.85 2.48
N GLY A 97 -7.92 4.11 2.04
CA GLY A 97 -7.03 5.15 2.56
C GLY A 97 -5.55 4.95 2.20
N ALA A 98 -5.27 4.31 1.07
CA ALA A 98 -3.91 4.09 0.59
C ALA A 98 -3.21 5.41 0.24
N LYS A 99 -1.99 5.62 0.75
CA LYS A 99 -1.15 6.81 0.49
C LYS A 99 0.25 6.38 0.02
N PRO A 100 0.39 5.78 -1.18
CA PRO A 100 1.69 5.42 -1.71
C PRO A 100 2.50 6.68 -2.07
N ASN A 101 3.81 6.63 -1.85
CA ASN A 101 4.75 7.69 -2.25
C ASN A 101 5.83 7.11 -3.17
N GLY A 102 6.11 7.79 -4.28
CA GLY A 102 7.16 7.42 -5.23
C GLY A 102 6.65 7.23 -6.67
N TYR A 103 7.40 6.47 -7.47
CA TYR A 103 7.17 6.35 -8.91
C TYR A 103 6.22 5.21 -9.26
N GLY A 104 5.29 5.45 -10.18
CA GLY A 104 4.46 4.40 -10.79
C GLY A 104 3.47 3.74 -9.82
N ALA A 105 3.00 4.48 -8.81
CA ALA A 105 2.04 3.98 -7.84
C ALA A 105 0.68 3.67 -8.49
N LYS A 106 0.10 2.51 -8.18
CA LYS A 106 -1.23 2.07 -8.67
C LYS A 106 -2.11 1.61 -7.50
N PRO A 107 -2.54 2.52 -6.61
CA PRO A 107 -3.44 2.17 -5.53
C PRO A 107 -4.83 1.80 -6.06
N ASN A 108 -5.46 0.80 -5.44
CA ASN A 108 -6.85 0.42 -5.72
C ASN A 108 -7.69 0.49 -4.44
N GLY A 109 -8.89 1.09 -4.51
CA GLY A 109 -9.84 1.17 -3.40
C GLY A 109 -10.31 2.60 -3.07
N TYR A 110 -10.89 2.77 -1.89
CA TYR A 110 -11.50 4.03 -1.47
C TYR A 110 -10.45 5.04 -0.94
N GLY A 111 -10.54 6.29 -1.36
CA GLY A 111 -9.79 7.40 -0.77
C GLY A 111 -8.28 7.33 -1.01
N ALA A 112 -7.85 6.78 -2.14
CA ALA A 112 -6.44 6.68 -2.50
C ALA A 112 -5.82 8.06 -2.74
N LYS A 113 -4.67 8.34 -2.12
CA LYS A 113 -3.91 9.60 -2.28
C LYS A 113 -2.46 9.32 -2.63
N PRO A 114 -2.16 8.81 -3.84
CA PRO A 114 -0.78 8.59 -4.26
C PRO A 114 -0.05 9.92 -4.46
N ASN A 115 1.23 9.95 -4.11
CA ASN A 115 2.12 11.09 -4.36
C ASN A 115 3.33 10.65 -5.19
N GLY A 116 3.66 11.39 -6.24
CA GLY A 116 4.82 11.16 -7.10
C GLY A 116 4.48 10.98 -8.58
N TYR A 117 5.47 10.54 -9.36
CA TYR A 117 5.38 10.47 -10.82
C TYR A 117 4.58 9.25 -11.32
N GLY A 118 3.71 9.47 -12.31
CA GLY A 118 3.03 8.39 -13.04
C GLY A 118 2.01 7.61 -12.20
N ALA A 119 1.40 8.25 -11.21
CA ALA A 119 0.39 7.64 -10.36
C ALA A 119 -0.88 7.29 -11.14
N LYS A 120 -1.40 6.08 -10.96
CA LYS A 120 -2.65 5.58 -11.58
C LYS A 120 -3.58 5.01 -10.51
N PRO A 121 -4.17 5.84 -9.63
CA PRO A 121 -5.13 5.35 -8.65
C PRO A 121 -6.43 4.90 -9.32
N ASN A 122 -7.04 3.85 -8.79
CA ASN A 122 -8.33 3.33 -9.22
C ASN A 122 -9.29 3.23 -8.02
N GLY A 123 -10.50 3.77 -8.15
CA GLY A 123 -11.56 3.66 -7.14
C GLY A 123 -12.18 5.01 -6.76
N TYR A 124 -13.01 4.98 -5.70
CA TYR A 124 -13.77 6.13 -5.26
C TYR A 124 -12.90 7.15 -4.51
N GLY A 125 -13.04 8.45 -4.84
CA GLY A 125 -12.42 9.55 -4.12
C GLY A 125 -10.89 9.60 -4.25
N ALA A 126 -10.35 9.13 -5.38
CA ALA A 126 -8.92 9.17 -5.65
C ALA A 126 -8.40 10.62 -5.78
N LYS A 127 -7.32 10.96 -5.09
CA LYS A 127 -6.68 12.28 -5.12
C LYS A 127 -5.17 12.15 -5.36
N PRO A 128 -4.72 11.80 -6.57
CA PRO A 128 -3.29 11.74 -6.87
C PRO A 128 -2.66 13.14 -6.85
N ASN A 129 -1.42 13.22 -6.39
CA ASN A 129 -0.56 14.38 -6.50
C ASN A 129 0.74 14.03 -7.24
N GLY A 130 1.11 14.81 -8.25
CA GLY A 130 2.38 14.65 -8.97
C GLY A 130 2.21 14.55 -10.50
N ASN A 131 3.34 14.51 -11.20
CA ASN A 131 3.35 14.60 -12.67
C ASN A 131 2.84 13.30 -13.32
N GLY A 132 2.08 13.43 -14.40
CA GLY A 132 1.63 12.30 -15.22
C GLY A 132 0.57 11.44 -14.53
N ALA A 133 -0.18 12.00 -13.57
CA ALA A 133 -1.22 11.29 -12.84
C ALA A 133 -2.43 10.98 -13.73
N LYS A 134 -2.91 9.73 -13.67
CA LYS A 134 -4.05 9.21 -14.44
C LYS A 134 -5.03 8.50 -13.51
N PRO A 135 -5.81 9.22 -12.70
CA PRO A 135 -6.81 8.59 -11.84
C PRO A 135 -7.97 8.02 -12.65
N ASN A 136 -8.53 6.91 -12.17
CA ASN A 136 -9.76 6.30 -12.64
C ASN A 136 -10.74 6.08 -11.48
N GLY A 137 -12.03 6.31 -11.73
CA GLY A 137 -13.11 6.07 -10.76
C GLY A 137 -13.87 7.33 -10.31
N TYR A 138 -14.91 7.11 -9.49
CA TYR A 138 -15.87 8.14 -9.09
C TYR A 138 -15.21 9.19 -8.17
N GLY A 139 -15.44 10.47 -8.45
CA GLY A 139 -14.96 11.57 -7.60
C GLY A 139 -13.43 11.73 -7.58
N ALA A 140 -12.76 11.32 -8.66
CA ALA A 140 -11.33 11.53 -8.85
C ALA A 140 -10.98 13.02 -8.95
N LYS A 141 -10.02 13.49 -8.14
CA LYS A 141 -9.54 14.87 -8.12
C LYS A 141 -8.01 14.90 -8.19
N PRO A 142 -7.41 14.82 -9.39
CA PRO A 142 -5.96 14.91 -9.55
C PRO A 142 -5.44 16.33 -9.34
N ASN A 143 -4.29 16.46 -8.69
CA ASN A 143 -3.49 17.68 -8.62
C ASN A 143 -2.08 17.42 -9.17
N GLY A 144 -1.49 18.40 -9.86
CA GLY A 144 -0.14 18.30 -10.44
C GLY A 144 -0.12 18.64 -11.92
N TYR A 145 0.95 18.22 -12.61
CA TYR A 145 1.22 18.54 -14.01
C TYR A 145 0.93 17.33 -14.91
N GLU A 146 0.54 17.56 -16.17
CA GLU A 146 0.26 16.50 -17.17
C GLU A 146 -0.82 15.48 -16.72
N LEU A 147 -2.00 15.96 -16.35
CA LEU A 147 -3.08 15.16 -15.82
C LEU A 147 -3.93 14.52 -16.95
N LYS A 148 -4.33 13.26 -16.78
CA LYS A 148 -5.33 12.59 -17.65
C LYS A 148 -6.36 11.82 -16.82
N PRO A 149 -7.33 12.52 -16.18
CA PRO A 149 -8.41 11.87 -15.44
C PRO A 149 -9.38 11.18 -16.41
N ASN A 150 -9.74 9.92 -16.09
CA ASN A 150 -10.84 9.21 -16.74
C ASN A 150 -11.84 8.83 -15.65
N GLY A 151 -12.91 9.61 -15.47
CA GLY A 151 -13.90 9.36 -14.43
C GLY A 151 -15.11 10.26 -14.57
N TYR A 152 -16.26 9.76 -14.16
CA TYR A 152 -17.52 10.48 -14.10
C TYR A 152 -17.53 11.45 -12.90
N GLU A 153 -17.77 12.73 -13.17
CA GLU A 153 -18.06 13.75 -12.17
C GLU A 153 -19.57 14.05 -12.27
N LEU A 154 -20.36 13.66 -11.27
CA LEU A 154 -21.76 14.12 -11.20
C LEU A 154 -21.73 15.61 -10.89
N LYS A 155 -22.01 16.46 -11.89
CA LYS A 155 -22.42 17.84 -11.64
C LYS A 155 -23.75 17.81 -10.88
N PRO A 156 -23.97 18.66 -9.86
CA PRO A 156 -25.28 18.76 -9.23
C PRO A 156 -26.34 19.07 -10.30
N ILE A 157 -27.37 18.24 -10.38
CA ILE A 157 -28.54 18.47 -11.23
C ILE A 157 -29.32 19.59 -10.53
N TYR A 158 -29.25 20.82 -11.04
CA TYR A 158 -30.25 21.83 -10.71
C TYR A 158 -31.56 21.39 -11.38
N ILE A 159 -32.47 20.80 -10.63
CA ILE A 159 -33.86 20.60 -11.07
C ILE A 159 -34.48 22.00 -11.10
N SER A 160 -34.51 22.64 -12.27
CA SER A 160 -35.37 23.79 -12.50
C SER A 160 -36.81 23.28 -12.49
N MET A 161 -37.48 23.39 -11.34
CA MET A 161 -38.94 23.39 -11.34
C MET A 161 -39.38 24.59 -12.17
N LEU A 162 -39.95 24.34 -13.35
CA LEU A 162 -40.72 25.34 -14.07
C LEU A 162 -41.82 25.84 -13.13
N LEU A 163 -41.82 27.14 -12.87
CA LEU A 163 -42.99 27.85 -12.36
C LEU A 163 -44.08 27.74 -13.42
N CYS A 164 -45.24 27.20 -13.04
CA CYS A 164 -46.48 27.37 -13.80
C CYS A 164 -47.05 28.74 -13.42
N GLY A 165 -47.18 29.63 -14.40
CA GLY A 165 -47.78 30.96 -14.33
C GLY A 165 -47.84 31.54 -15.74
#